data_AF-A0A937WAQ4-F1
#
_entry.id   AF-A0A937WAQ4-F1
#
_cell.length_a   1.000
_cell.length_b   1.000
_cell.length_c   1.000
_cell.angle_alpha   90.00
_cell.angle_beta   90.00
_cell.angle_gamma   90.00
#
_symmetry.space_group_name_H-M   'P 1'
#
loop_
_entity.id
_entity.type
_entity.pdbx_description
1 polymer ?
#
loop_
_entity_poly.entity_id
_entity_poly.type
_entity_poly.pdbx_seq_one_letter_code
_entity_poly.pdbx_strand_id
1 'polypeptide(L)'
;MNQTQYVPYSDEIRQLMRKKSGILFSAHRRKDDGILDEATAMFIEAGELEEQIARLLENDSQPKAEGVPVLSLRRITKVQRSEHSENAVIHWVSAASCYMNAGDFSRAGKLFEFILTKDIRPRLRREVKKFKKRCETENKKKPKIGE
;
A
#
# COMPACT_ATOMS: atom_id res chain seq x y z
N MET A 1 5.95 31.06 13.59
CA MET A 1 6.14 30.09 12.49
C MET A 1 6.20 28.71 13.13
N ASN A 2 5.15 27.90 13.00
CA ASN A 2 5.16 26.55 13.58
C ASN A 2 5.96 25.64 12.67
N GLN A 3 7.17 25.28 13.09
CA GLN A 3 7.95 24.22 12.45
C GLN A 3 7.17 22.92 12.63
N THR A 4 6.65 22.38 11.53
CA THR A 4 6.12 21.02 11.47
C THR A 4 7.28 20.09 11.84
N GLN A 5 7.23 19.52 13.04
CA GLN A 5 8.19 18.53 13.49
C GLN A 5 8.01 17.27 12.64
N TYR A 6 8.88 17.10 11.65
CA TYR A 6 8.99 15.88 10.86
C TYR A 6 9.45 14.76 11.78
N VAL A 7 8.59 13.78 12.04
CA VAL A 7 9.02 12.55 12.70
C VAL A 7 9.46 11.58 11.62
N PRO A 8 10.75 11.22 11.58
CA PRO A 8 11.24 10.28 10.61
C PRO A 8 10.54 8.92 10.73
N TYR A 9 10.33 8.24 9.59
CA TYR A 9 9.96 6.82 9.59
C TYR A 9 10.93 6.01 10.44
N SER A 10 10.40 4.97 11.10
CA SER A 10 11.22 3.98 11.79
C SER A 10 12.23 3.35 10.81
N ASP A 11 13.37 2.89 11.34
CA ASP A 11 14.38 2.26 10.50
C ASP A 11 13.86 0.98 9.84
N GLU A 12 12.89 0.29 10.46
CA GLU A 12 12.18 -0.84 9.87
C GLU A 12 11.41 -0.42 8.60
N ILE A 13 10.58 0.64 8.67
CA ILE A 13 9.84 1.14 7.50
C ILE A 13 10.80 1.57 6.39
N ARG A 14 11.92 2.22 6.74
CA ARG A 14 12.93 2.63 5.74
C ARG A 14 13.61 1.45 5.07
N GLN A 15 13.95 0.41 5.84
CA GLN A 15 14.54 -0.81 5.29
C GLN A 15 13.58 -1.51 4.34
N LEU A 16 12.30 -1.63 4.73
CA LEU A 16 11.26 -2.20 3.87
C LEU A 16 11.09 -1.38 2.58
N MET A 17 11.02 -0.04 2.66
CA MET A 17 10.92 0.83 1.49
C MET A 17 12.11 0.69 0.54
N ARG A 18 13.33 0.55 1.07
CA ARG A 18 14.55 0.30 0.27
C ARG A 18 14.46 -1.06 -0.43
N LYS A 19 14.14 -2.12 0.32
CA LYS A 19 14.01 -3.48 -0.22
C LYS A 19 12.96 -3.53 -1.33
N LYS A 20 11.77 -2.98 -1.08
CA LYS A 20 10.66 -2.90 -2.05
C LYS A 20 11.04 -2.16 -3.32
N SER A 21 11.76 -1.03 -3.21
CA SER A 21 12.22 -0.27 -4.38
C SER A 21 13.12 -1.09 -5.29
N GLY A 22 14.05 -1.86 -4.70
CA GLY A 22 14.94 -2.76 -5.46
C GLY A 22 14.19 -3.89 -6.17
N ILE A 23 13.23 -4.50 -5.49
CA ILE A 23 12.41 -5.58 -6.05
C ILE A 23 11.53 -5.07 -7.18
N LEU A 24 10.83 -3.94 -7.00
CA LEU A 24 9.98 -3.39 -8.06
C LEU A 24 10.77 -3.00 -9.30
N PHE A 25 11.93 -2.38 -9.14
CA PHE A 25 12.80 -2.05 -10.25
C PHE A 25 13.18 -3.32 -11.04
N SER A 26 13.55 -4.39 -10.32
CA SER A 26 13.89 -5.68 -10.92
C SER A 26 12.67 -6.34 -11.58
N ALA A 27 11.50 -6.31 -10.94
CA ALA A 27 10.26 -6.89 -11.45
C ALA A 27 9.84 -6.25 -12.78
N HIS A 28 9.89 -4.91 -12.85
CA HIS A 28 9.61 -4.17 -14.08
C HIS A 28 10.59 -4.53 -15.18
N ARG A 29 11.89 -4.55 -14.88
CA ARG A 29 12.91 -4.95 -15.85
C ARG A 29 12.67 -6.37 -16.38
N ARG A 30 12.42 -7.35 -15.51
CA ARG A 30 12.13 -8.74 -15.93
C ARG A 30 10.87 -8.83 -16.79
N LYS A 31 9.85 -8.04 -16.47
CA LYS A 31 8.64 -7.95 -17.29
C LYS A 31 8.92 -7.37 -18.67
N ASP A 32 9.72 -6.32 -18.75
CA ASP A 32 10.11 -5.67 -20.00
C ASP A 32 10.99 -6.60 -20.86
N ASP A 33 11.81 -7.42 -20.22
CA ASP A 33 12.61 -8.49 -20.85
C ASP A 33 11.77 -9.74 -21.24
N GLY A 34 10.46 -9.75 -20.94
CA GLY A 34 9.54 -10.85 -21.25
C GLY A 34 9.62 -12.06 -20.32
N ILE A 35 10.39 -11.98 -19.22
CA ILE A 35 10.56 -13.03 -18.22
C ILE A 35 9.42 -12.93 -17.19
N LEU A 36 8.23 -13.36 -17.60
CA LEU A 36 6.98 -13.11 -16.87
C LEU A 36 6.87 -13.85 -15.53
N ASP A 37 7.39 -15.08 -15.42
CA ASP A 37 7.29 -15.87 -14.19
C ASP A 37 8.11 -15.26 -13.04
N GLU A 38 9.35 -14.85 -13.32
CA GLU A 38 10.19 -14.16 -12.34
C GLU A 38 9.61 -12.78 -11.99
N ALA A 39 9.15 -12.03 -13.00
CA ALA A 39 8.50 -10.75 -12.76
C ALA A 39 7.27 -10.91 -11.86
N THR A 40 6.48 -11.96 -12.07
CA THR A 40 5.29 -12.28 -11.27
C THR A 40 5.65 -12.56 -9.83
N ALA A 41 6.64 -13.42 -9.57
CA ALA A 41 7.12 -13.70 -8.22
C ALA A 41 7.64 -12.43 -7.52
N MET A 42 8.38 -11.58 -8.22
CA MET A 42 8.88 -10.31 -7.67
C MET A 42 7.75 -9.32 -7.39
N PHE A 43 6.71 -9.25 -8.22
CA PHE A 43 5.53 -8.43 -7.93
C PHE A 43 4.77 -8.95 -6.71
N ILE A 44 4.68 -10.25 -6.49
CA ILE A 44 4.07 -10.81 -5.26
C ILE A 44 4.88 -10.37 -4.04
N GLU A 45 6.21 -10.56 -4.05
CA GLU A 45 7.07 -10.15 -2.92
C GLU A 45 6.98 -8.65 -2.64
N ALA A 46 6.99 -7.81 -3.69
CA ALA A 46 6.81 -6.37 -3.54
C ALA A 46 5.44 -6.03 -2.94
N GLY A 47 4.37 -6.74 -3.34
CA GLY A 47 3.05 -6.57 -2.78
C GLY A 47 3.00 -6.85 -1.28
N GLU A 48 3.68 -7.90 -0.82
CA GLU A 48 3.73 -8.28 0.58
C GLU A 48 4.50 -7.26 1.44
N LEU A 49 5.63 -6.75 0.93
CA LEU A 49 6.38 -5.68 1.58
C LEU A 49 5.54 -4.41 1.69
N GLU A 50 4.77 -4.08 0.66
CA GLU A 50 3.87 -2.92 0.69
C GLU A 50 2.74 -3.07 1.72
N GLU A 51 2.14 -4.25 1.83
CA GLU A 51 1.16 -4.52 2.89
C GLU A 51 1.79 -4.36 4.28
N GLN A 52 3.02 -4.86 4.47
CA GLN A 52 3.73 -4.76 5.75
C GLN A 52 4.01 -3.30 6.11
N ILE A 53 4.51 -2.49 5.16
CA ILE A 53 4.73 -1.05 5.37
C ILE A 53 3.41 -0.35 5.71
N ALA A 54 2.34 -0.65 4.99
CA ALA A 54 1.04 -0.03 5.22
C ALA A 54 0.51 -0.34 6.64
N ARG A 55 0.63 -1.58 7.11
CA ARG A 55 0.25 -1.98 8.47
C ARG A 55 1.12 -1.29 9.53
N LEU A 56 2.42 -1.19 9.32
CA LEU A 56 3.32 -0.49 10.25
C LEU A 56 2.96 0.99 10.35
N LEU A 57 2.64 1.64 9.22
CA LEU A 57 2.20 3.05 9.21
C LEU A 57 0.84 3.26 9.91
N GLU A 58 -0.08 2.32 9.77
CA GLU A 58 -1.36 2.33 10.51
C GLU A 58 -1.16 2.13 12.02
N ASN A 59 -0.18 1.33 12.43
CA ASN A 59 0.13 1.09 13.84
C ASN A 59 0.94 2.24 14.47
N ASP A 60 1.90 2.82 13.74
CA ASP A 60 2.70 3.97 14.18
C ASP A 60 1.88 5.28 14.25
N SER A 61 0.68 5.30 13.65
CA SER A 61 -0.25 6.43 13.78
C SER A 61 -1.15 6.34 15.03
N GLN A 62 -1.11 5.25 15.79
CA GLN A 62 -1.80 5.16 17.09
C GLN A 62 -0.94 5.75 18.21
N PRO A 63 -1.52 6.57 19.12
CA PRO A 63 -0.76 7.10 20.25
C PRO A 63 -0.36 5.96 21.19
N LYS A 64 0.93 5.67 21.31
CA LYS A 64 1.46 4.96 22.48
C LYS A 64 1.26 5.89 23.67
N ALA A 65 0.20 5.65 24.43
CA ALA A 65 -0.18 6.46 25.58
C ALA A 65 0.75 6.15 26.76
N GLU A 66 1.99 6.64 26.70
CA GLU A 66 2.89 6.65 27.86
C GLU A 66 3.39 8.08 28.10
N GLY A 67 2.81 8.74 29.11
CA GLY A 67 3.50 9.77 29.88
C GLY A 67 3.49 11.24 29.39
N VAL A 68 2.74 11.64 28.35
CA VAL A 68 2.82 13.04 27.85
C VAL A 68 1.58 13.90 28.22
N PRO A 69 1.75 15.13 28.74
CA PRO A 69 0.63 15.97 29.21
C PRO A 69 -0.36 16.37 28.09
N VAL A 70 -1.65 16.18 28.38
CA VAL A 70 -2.80 16.12 27.44
C VAL A 70 -3.10 17.42 26.67
N LEU A 71 -2.47 18.55 27.00
CA LEU A 71 -2.91 19.87 26.52
C LEU A 71 -2.07 20.48 25.38
N SER A 72 -0.84 20.03 25.16
CA SER A 72 0.01 20.50 24.03
C SER A 72 0.02 19.56 22.82
N LEU A 73 -0.45 18.30 22.95
CA LEU A 73 -0.40 17.30 21.87
C LEU A 73 -1.51 17.40 20.84
N ARG A 74 -2.67 17.99 21.16
CA ARG A 74 -3.90 17.82 20.35
C ARG A 74 -3.82 18.35 18.92
N ARG A 75 -2.97 19.34 18.63
CA ARG A 75 -2.77 19.86 17.25
C ARG A 75 -1.66 19.13 16.50
N ILE A 76 -0.55 18.80 17.17
CA ILE A 76 0.62 18.15 16.55
C ILE A 76 0.27 16.70 16.18
N THR A 77 -0.41 15.95 17.06
CA THR A 77 -0.80 14.57 16.76
C THR A 77 -1.88 14.44 15.69
N LYS A 78 -2.67 15.51 15.43
CA LYS A 78 -3.74 15.46 14.42
C LYS A 78 -3.19 15.54 13.00
N VAL A 79 -2.24 16.45 12.74
CA VAL A 79 -1.61 16.62 11.41
C VAL A 79 -0.77 15.40 11.04
N GLN A 80 -0.10 14.80 12.02
CA GLN A 80 0.75 13.65 11.78
C GLN A 80 -0.03 12.35 11.58
N ARG A 81 -1.15 12.16 12.29
CA ARG A 81 -2.10 11.06 12.05
C ARG A 81 -2.66 11.10 10.62
N SER A 82 -2.91 12.29 10.07
CA SER A 82 -3.34 12.40 8.68
C SER A 82 -2.24 11.97 7.70
N GLU A 83 -0.98 12.37 7.90
CA GLU A 83 0.11 12.02 6.97
C GLU A 83 0.46 10.53 6.98
N HIS A 84 0.59 9.89 8.14
CA HIS A 84 0.87 8.45 8.20
C HIS A 84 -0.30 7.59 7.68
N SER A 85 -1.55 8.01 7.91
CA SER A 85 -2.71 7.29 7.36
C SER A 85 -2.84 7.48 5.84
N GLU A 86 -2.55 8.67 5.31
CA GLU A 86 -2.50 8.91 3.87
C GLU A 86 -1.37 8.10 3.22
N ASN A 87 -0.20 8.02 3.86
CA ASN A 87 0.92 7.22 3.38
C ASN A 87 0.62 5.72 3.44
N ALA A 88 -0.06 5.23 4.49
CA ALA A 88 -0.52 3.84 4.55
C ALA A 88 -1.44 3.50 3.36
N VAL A 89 -2.36 4.39 3.01
CA VAL A 89 -3.23 4.21 1.83
C VAL A 89 -2.43 4.12 0.53
N ILE A 90 -1.38 4.93 0.37
CA ILE A 90 -0.48 4.85 -0.80
C ILE A 90 0.15 3.45 -0.89
N HIS A 91 0.63 2.92 0.22
CA HIS A 91 1.22 1.58 0.27
C HIS A 91 0.20 0.47 0.01
N TRP A 92 -1.03 0.59 0.53
CA TRP A 92 -2.11 -0.34 0.19
C TRP A 92 -2.44 -0.34 -1.31
N VAL A 93 -2.52 0.83 -1.94
CA VAL A 93 -2.76 0.95 -3.39
C VAL A 93 -1.62 0.35 -4.20
N SER A 94 -0.38 0.58 -3.77
CA SER A 94 0.81 -0.02 -4.38
C SER A 94 0.81 -1.53 -4.23
N ALA A 95 0.48 -2.09 -3.05
CA ALA A 95 0.33 -3.52 -2.84
C ALA A 95 -0.71 -4.14 -3.81
N ALA A 96 -1.90 -3.54 -3.88
CA ALA A 96 -2.96 -3.99 -4.78
C ALA A 96 -2.51 -3.97 -6.25
N SER A 97 -1.77 -2.94 -6.66
CA SER A 97 -1.22 -2.82 -8.01
C SER A 97 -0.16 -3.87 -8.31
N CYS A 98 0.66 -4.24 -7.31
CA CYS A 98 1.63 -5.32 -7.44
C CYS A 98 0.92 -6.66 -7.70
N TYR A 99 -0.12 -6.99 -6.94
CA TYR A 99 -0.90 -8.21 -7.20
C TYR A 99 -1.62 -8.19 -8.55
N MET A 100 -2.09 -7.02 -9.02
CA MET A 100 -2.61 -6.92 -10.39
C MET A 100 -1.54 -7.24 -11.44
N ASN A 101 -0.31 -6.73 -11.27
CA ASN A 101 0.80 -6.99 -12.18
C ASN A 101 1.25 -8.45 -12.15
N ALA A 102 1.12 -9.12 -11.01
CA ALA A 102 1.33 -10.56 -10.83
C ALA A 102 0.17 -11.42 -11.38
N GLY A 103 -0.94 -10.81 -11.84
CA GLY A 103 -2.12 -11.56 -12.31
C GLY A 103 -2.99 -12.17 -11.20
N ASP A 104 -2.73 -11.84 -9.93
CA ASP A 104 -3.58 -12.15 -8.78
C ASP A 104 -4.67 -11.08 -8.61
N PHE A 105 -5.61 -11.08 -9.54
CA PHE A 105 -6.75 -10.16 -9.53
C PHE A 105 -7.69 -10.38 -8.35
N SER A 106 -7.69 -11.58 -7.74
CA SER A 106 -8.53 -11.85 -6.58
C SER A 106 -8.00 -11.13 -5.34
N ARG A 107 -6.69 -11.23 -5.05
CA ARG A 107 -6.07 -10.53 -3.93
C ARG A 107 -6.07 -9.01 -4.15
N ALA A 108 -5.75 -8.57 -5.37
CA ALA A 108 -5.84 -7.16 -5.74
C ALA A 108 -7.25 -6.59 -5.53
N GLY A 109 -8.29 -7.31 -5.97
CA GLY A 109 -9.69 -6.90 -5.81
C GLY A 109 -10.10 -6.72 -4.35
N LYS A 110 -9.73 -7.66 -3.47
CA LYS A 110 -9.97 -7.57 -2.02
C LYS A 110 -9.27 -6.36 -1.40
N LEU A 111 -8.04 -6.06 -1.81
CA LEU A 111 -7.31 -4.90 -1.31
C LEU A 111 -7.93 -3.59 -1.79
N PHE A 112 -8.36 -3.49 -3.05
CA PHE A 112 -9.08 -2.29 -3.51
C PHE A 112 -10.40 -2.09 -2.79
N GLU A 113 -11.13 -3.16 -2.47
CA GLU A 113 -12.32 -3.08 -1.62
C GLU A 113 -12.00 -2.57 -0.22
N PHE A 114 -10.97 -3.12 0.41
CA PHE A 114 -10.47 -2.63 1.70
C PHE A 114 -10.09 -1.14 1.64
N ILE A 115 -9.36 -0.69 0.63
CA ILE A 115 -8.98 0.72 0.43
C ILE A 115 -10.21 1.62 0.29
N LEU A 116 -11.29 1.15 -0.36
CA LEU A 116 -12.52 1.93 -0.50
C LEU A 116 -13.29 2.10 0.83
N THR A 117 -13.02 1.26 1.84
CA THR A 117 -13.55 1.44 3.20
C THR A 117 -12.82 2.53 3.98
N LYS A 118 -11.59 2.88 3.58
CA LYS A 118 -10.77 3.91 4.22
C LYS A 118 -11.22 5.31 3.79
N ASP A 119 -10.91 6.30 4.63
CA ASP A 119 -11.07 7.70 4.26
C ASP A 119 -9.96 8.07 3.27
N ILE A 120 -10.36 8.26 2.00
CA ILE A 120 -9.43 8.49 0.89
C ILE A 120 -9.95 9.63 0.04
N ARG A 121 -9.01 10.37 -0.55
CA ARG A 121 -9.32 11.52 -1.40
C ARG A 121 -10.24 11.11 -2.56
N PRO A 122 -11.25 11.93 -2.95
CA PRO A 122 -12.21 11.59 -4.00
C PRO A 122 -11.59 11.22 -5.36
N ARG A 123 -10.43 11.80 -5.69
CA ARG A 123 -9.67 11.45 -6.90
C ARG A 123 -9.17 10.00 -6.83
N LEU A 124 -8.49 9.64 -5.76
CA LEU A 124 -7.97 8.28 -5.55
C LEU A 124 -9.11 7.25 -5.49
N ARG A 125 -10.22 7.60 -4.83
CA ARG A 125 -11.43 6.75 -4.80
C ARG A 125 -11.94 6.41 -6.21
N ARG A 126 -11.91 7.36 -7.15
CA ARG A 126 -12.30 7.10 -8.56
C ARG A 126 -11.34 6.14 -9.25
N GLU A 127 -10.03 6.28 -9.02
CA GLU A 127 -9.01 5.41 -9.60
C GLU A 127 -9.11 3.99 -9.04
N VAL A 128 -9.20 3.84 -7.71
CA VAL A 128 -9.38 2.55 -7.04
C VAL A 128 -10.64 1.83 -7.53
N LYS A 129 -11.76 2.54 -7.75
CA LYS A 129 -12.97 1.95 -8.35
C LYS A 129 -12.73 1.44 -9.77
N LYS A 130 -11.95 2.15 -10.59
CA LYS A 130 -11.58 1.69 -11.94
C LYS A 130 -10.72 0.43 -11.87
N PHE A 131 -9.73 0.40 -10.97
CA PHE A 131 -8.87 -0.77 -10.79
C PHE A 131 -9.65 -1.99 -10.25
N LYS A 132 -10.57 -1.80 -9.30
CA LYS A 132 -11.47 -2.87 -8.83
C LYS A 132 -12.29 -3.46 -9.98
N LYS A 133 -12.94 -2.62 -10.79
CA LYS A 133 -13.69 -3.08 -11.98
C LYS A 133 -12.81 -3.86 -12.95
N ARG A 134 -11.56 -3.42 -13.17
CA ARG A 134 -10.60 -4.14 -14.01
C ARG A 134 -10.28 -5.52 -13.44
N CYS A 135 -10.05 -5.62 -12.13
CA CYS A 135 -9.85 -6.91 -11.46
C CYS A 135 -11.06 -7.84 -11.64
N GLU A 136 -12.29 -7.32 -11.46
CA GLU A 136 -13.52 -8.10 -11.66
C GLU A 136 -13.68 -8.61 -13.10
N THR A 137 -13.32 -7.80 -14.10
CA THR A 137 -13.37 -8.22 -15.51
C THR A 137 -12.33 -9.29 -15.83
N GLU A 138 -11.10 -9.15 -15.33
CA GLU A 138 -10.04 -10.13 -15.58
C GLU A 138 -10.28 -11.44 -14.82
N ASN A 139 -10.86 -11.36 -13.62
CA ASN A 139 -11.22 -12.57 -12.86
C ASN A 139 -12.34 -13.37 -13.53
N LYS A 140 -13.25 -12.72 -14.27
CA LYS A 140 -14.28 -13.38 -15.09
C LYS A 140 -13.73 -14.03 -16.37
N LYS A 141 -12.58 -13.54 -16.88
CA LYS A 141 -11.95 -14.07 -18.09
C LYS A 141 -11.12 -15.31 -17.84
N LYS A 142 -10.67 -15.57 -16.60
CA LYS A 142 -10.06 -16.86 -16.25
C LYS A 142 -11.16 -17.92 -16.43
N PRO A 143 -11.05 -18.85 -17.39
CA PRO A 143 -12.00 -19.94 -17.49
C PRO A 143 -12.01 -20.66 -16.14
N LYS A 144 -13.20 -20.98 -15.64
CA LYS A 144 -13.32 -22.05 -14.66
C LYS A 144 -12.77 -23.29 -15.36
N ILE A 145 -11.51 -23.62 -15.12
CA ILE A 145 -11.00 -24.96 -15.39
C ILE A 145 -11.70 -25.81 -14.32
N GLY A 146 -12.96 -26.18 -14.60
CA GLY A 146 -13.66 -27.28 -13.94
C GLY A 146 -12.98 -28.55 -14.40
N GLU A 147 -12.46 -29.31 -13.42
CA GLU A 147 -13.10 -30.52 -12.87
C GLU A 147 -12.91 -31.72 -13.80
#